data_AF-A0A2T0SR17-F1
#
_entry.id   AF-A0A2T0SR17-F1
#
_cell.length_a   1.000
_cell.length_b   1.000
_cell.length_c   1.000
_cell.angle_alpha   90.00
_cell.angle_beta   90.00
_cell.angle_gamma   90.00
#
_symmetry.space_group_name_H-M   'P 1'
#
loop_
_entity.id
_entity.type
_entity.pdbx_description
1 polymer ?
#
loop_
_entity_poly.entity_id
_entity_poly.type
_entity_poly.pdbx_seq_one_letter_code
_entity_poly.pdbx_strand_id
1 'polypeptide(L)'
;MGERPRKLLFEVSGIIAAPPERVAPLLPEPVQGGWWYRGEHHALPHPEGTRYAYRVYNVAQRMRWGVPLANKLFIGYQEGMREGMRKGLERIGGKLGCATRLED
;
A
#
# COMPACT_ATOMS: atom_id res chain seq x y z
N MET A 1 15.19 -7.08 -19.32
CA MET A 1 15.10 -7.96 -18.14
C MET A 1 13.71 -7.76 -17.54
N GLY A 2 12.71 -8.52 -18.00
CA GLY A 2 11.32 -8.33 -17.56
C GLY A 2 11.16 -8.81 -16.12
N GLU A 3 10.83 -7.90 -15.21
CA GLU A 3 10.46 -8.27 -13.84
C GLU A 3 9.34 -9.32 -13.92
N ARG A 4 9.58 -10.51 -13.35
CA ARG A 4 8.52 -11.53 -13.27
C ARG A 4 7.32 -10.91 -12.56
N PRO A 5 6.08 -11.12 -13.05
CA PRO A 5 4.91 -10.52 -12.44
C PRO A 5 4.81 -10.98 -10.99
N ARG A 6 5.03 -10.06 -10.06
CA ARG A 6 4.90 -10.32 -8.63
C ARG A 6 3.40 -10.49 -8.37
N LYS A 7 3.01 -11.56 -7.69
CA LYS A 7 1.59 -11.83 -7.43
C LYS A 7 1.10 -10.84 -6.37
N LEU A 8 0.17 -9.96 -6.74
CA LEU A 8 -0.52 -9.12 -5.77
C LEU A 8 -1.26 -10.03 -4.80
N LEU A 9 -0.96 -9.88 -3.52
CA LEU A 9 -1.65 -10.58 -2.45
C LEU A 9 -2.89 -9.79 -2.04
N PHE A 10 -2.73 -8.49 -1.86
CA PHE A 10 -3.83 -7.57 -1.56
C PHE A 10 -3.39 -6.11 -1.75
N GLU A 11 -4.38 -5.23 -1.85
CA GLU A 11 -4.24 -3.78 -1.98
C GLU A 11 -5.17 -3.10 -0.96
N VAL A 12 -4.71 -2.00 -0.39
CA VAL A 12 -5.57 -1.02 0.31
C VAL A 12 -5.28 0.35 -0.28
N SER A 13 -6.31 1.17 -0.46
CA SER A 13 -6.14 2.48 -1.08
C SER A 13 -7.01 3.56 -0.44
N GLY A 14 -6.67 4.80 -0.72
CA GLY A 14 -7.44 5.98 -0.35
C GLY A 14 -7.16 7.13 -1.31
N ILE A 15 -8.04 8.13 -1.26
CA ILE A 15 -7.95 9.33 -2.09
C ILE A 15 -7.44 10.49 -1.24
N ILE A 16 -6.52 11.25 -1.82
CA ILE A 16 -5.99 12.50 -1.29
C ILE A 16 -6.31 13.59 -2.30
N ALA A 17 -6.97 14.67 -1.86
CA ALA A 17 -7.36 15.80 -2.70
C ALA A 17 -6.18 16.72 -3.04
N ALA A 18 -5.10 16.15 -3.58
CA ALA A 18 -3.88 16.81 -3.99
C ALA A 18 -3.29 16.10 -5.22
N PRO A 19 -2.50 16.80 -6.05
CA PRO A 19 -1.87 16.19 -7.23
C PRO A 19 -0.76 15.20 -6.85
N PRO A 20 -0.51 14.17 -7.67
CA PRO A 20 0.40 13.06 -7.33
C PRO A 20 1.84 13.53 -7.16
N GLU A 21 2.27 14.59 -7.83
CA GLU A 21 3.58 15.21 -7.66
C GLU A 21 3.84 15.75 -6.24
N ARG A 22 2.78 16.16 -5.52
CA ARG A 22 2.87 16.61 -4.12
C ARG A 22 2.73 15.46 -3.13
N VAL A 23 2.00 14.40 -3.51
CA VAL A 23 1.76 13.23 -2.66
C VAL A 23 2.92 12.24 -2.70
N ALA A 24 3.48 11.95 -3.88
CA ALA A 24 4.56 10.98 -4.08
C ALA A 24 5.76 11.15 -3.14
N PRO A 25 6.32 12.36 -2.92
CA PRO A 25 7.46 12.54 -2.00
C PRO A 25 7.08 12.38 -0.52
N LEU A 26 5.79 12.35 -0.19
CA LEU A 26 5.29 12.15 1.18
C LEU A 26 4.93 10.70 1.47
N LEU A 27 4.96 9.83 0.46
CA LEU A 27 4.70 8.41 0.65
C LEU A 27 5.84 7.74 1.41
N PRO A 28 5.53 6.71 2.24
CA PRO A 28 6.57 5.93 2.90
C PRO A 28 7.41 5.15 1.89
N GLU A 29 8.63 4.81 2.30
CA GLU A 29 9.47 3.88 1.55
C GLU A 29 8.86 2.48 1.51
N PRO A 30 9.08 1.70 0.42
CA PRO A 30 8.60 0.33 0.35
C PRO A 30 9.24 -0.54 1.44
N VAL A 31 8.43 -1.41 2.04
CA VAL A 31 8.86 -2.28 3.13
C VAL A 31 8.91 -3.74 2.65
N GLN A 32 9.99 -4.44 2.96
CA GLN A 32 10.06 -5.89 2.78
C GLN A 32 9.82 -6.57 4.12
N GLY A 33 8.84 -7.47 4.18
CA GLY A 33 8.63 -8.30 5.37
C GLY A 33 9.01 -9.74 5.13
N GLY A 34 10.04 -10.16 5.85
CA GLY A 34 10.60 -11.50 5.75
C GLY A 34 11.07 -11.84 4.34
N TRP A 35 10.92 -13.11 3.97
CA TRP A 35 11.36 -13.67 2.69
C TRP A 35 10.26 -13.67 1.61
N TRP A 36 9.04 -13.26 1.97
CA TRP A 36 7.85 -13.62 1.18
C TRP A 36 6.97 -12.46 0.73
N TYR A 37 7.02 -11.28 1.37
CA TYR A 37 6.24 -10.14 0.90
C TYR A 37 7.04 -8.83 0.82
N ARG A 38 6.58 -7.98 -0.10
CA ARG A 38 7.03 -6.59 -0.26
C ARG A 38 5.80 -5.70 -0.38
N GLY A 39 5.69 -4.73 0.51
CA GLY A 39 4.72 -3.66 0.47
C GLY A 39 5.27 -2.45 -0.29
N GLU A 40 4.53 -1.97 -1.28
CA GLU A 40 4.92 -0.84 -2.11
C GLU A 40 3.82 0.23 -2.08
N HIS A 41 4.24 1.48 -1.89
CA HIS A 41 3.37 2.65 -1.85
C HIS A 41 3.36 3.31 -3.24
N HIS A 42 2.17 3.62 -3.74
CA HIS A 42 1.98 4.20 -5.07
C HIS A 42 1.08 5.43 -5.00
N ALA A 43 1.51 6.52 -5.62
CA ALA A 43 0.69 7.70 -5.90
C ALA A 43 0.20 7.59 -7.34
N LEU A 44 -1.09 7.30 -7.53
CA LEU A 44 -1.71 7.14 -8.84
C LEU A 44 -2.61 8.35 -9.13
N PRO A 45 -2.69 8.82 -10.39
CA PRO A 45 -3.61 9.89 -10.75
C PRO A 45 -5.06 9.46 -10.52
N HIS A 46 -5.88 10.35 -9.97
CA HIS A 46 -7.31 10.14 -9.73
C HIS A 46 -8.09 11.43 -10.05
N PRO A 47 -9.33 11.37 -10.57
CA PRO A 47 -10.12 12.58 -10.87
C PRO A 47 -10.28 13.55 -9.69
N GLU A 48 -10.30 13.02 -8.46
CA GLU A 48 -10.39 13.80 -7.22
C GLU A 48 -9.01 14.18 -6.62
N GLY A 49 -7.90 13.91 -7.32
CA GLY A 49 -6.54 14.22 -6.88
C GLY A 49 -5.58 13.04 -7.09
N THR A 50 -5.24 12.35 -6.00
CA THR A 50 -4.33 11.21 -6.00
C THR A 50 -4.97 10.01 -5.31
N ARG A 51 -4.93 8.86 -5.98
CA ARG A 51 -5.19 7.57 -5.36
C ARG A 51 -3.88 7.06 -4.76
N TYR A 52 -3.78 7.13 -3.43
CA TYR A 52 -2.71 6.51 -2.68
C TYR A 52 -3.04 5.02 -2.49
N ALA A 53 -2.28 4.15 -3.14
CA ALA A 53 -2.42 2.70 -3.03
C ALA A 53 -1.22 2.10 -2.32
N TYR A 54 -1.46 1.23 -1.35
CA TYR A 54 -0.45 0.37 -0.76
C TYR A 54 -0.72 -1.07 -1.19
N ARG A 55 0.22 -1.61 -1.97
CA ARG A 55 0.13 -2.92 -2.61
C ARG A 55 1.12 -3.87 -1.98
N VAL A 56 0.63 -5.05 -1.58
CA VAL A 56 1.48 -6.09 -1.01
C VAL A 56 1.63 -7.20 -2.03
N TYR A 57 2.87 -7.46 -2.43
CA TYR A 57 3.22 -8.48 -3.40
C TYR A 57 3.91 -9.65 -2.76
N ASN A 58 3.64 -10.85 -3.27
CA ASN A 58 4.42 -12.04 -2.96
C ASN A 58 5.75 -12.01 -3.73
N VAL A 59 6.85 -11.97 -2.97
CA VAL A 59 8.23 -12.00 -3.50
C VAL A 59 8.97 -13.29 -3.13
N ALA A 60 8.27 -14.30 -2.59
CA ALA A 60 8.87 -15.55 -2.15
C ALA A 60 9.54 -16.30 -3.31
N GLN A 61 10.87 -16.38 -3.28
CA GLN A 61 11.65 -17.18 -4.22
C GLN A 61 11.79 -18.65 -3.77
N ARG A 62 11.79 -18.90 -2.45
CA ARG A 62 11.90 -20.21 -1.81
C ARG A 62 10.81 -20.37 -0.75
N MET A 63 10.48 -21.61 -0.38
CA MET A 63 9.45 -21.94 0.61
C MET A 63 8.07 -21.31 0.33
N ARG A 64 7.66 -21.33 -0.95
CA ARG A 64 6.37 -20.74 -1.39
C ARG A 64 5.14 -21.37 -0.74
N TRP A 65 5.23 -22.63 -0.31
CA TRP A 65 4.16 -23.34 0.39
C TRP A 65 3.84 -22.73 1.76
N GLY A 66 4.81 -22.05 2.39
CA GLY A 66 4.61 -21.36 3.68
C GLY A 66 3.90 -20.01 3.55
N VAL A 67 3.82 -19.45 2.34
CA VAL A 67 3.17 -18.15 2.09
C VAL A 67 1.68 -18.16 2.40
N PRO A 68 0.85 -19.12 1.95
CA PRO A 68 -0.56 -19.14 2.33
C PRO A 68 -0.76 -19.28 3.86
N LEU A 69 0.14 -19.96 4.56
CA LEU A 69 0.08 -20.09 6.03
C LEU A 69 0.39 -18.75 6.71
N ALA A 70 1.47 -18.09 6.30
CA ALA A 70 1.82 -16.76 6.78
C ALA A 70 0.72 -15.73 6.43
N ASN A 71 0.19 -15.78 5.20
CA ASN A 71 -0.90 -14.90 4.77
C ASN A 71 -2.18 -15.11 5.59
N LYS A 72 -2.51 -16.36 5.95
CA LYS A 72 -3.68 -16.67 6.78
C LYS A 72 -3.53 -16.11 8.21
N LEU A 73 -2.32 -16.17 8.78
CA LEU A 73 -2.00 -15.47 10.03
C LEU A 73 -2.07 -13.94 9.89
N PHE A 74 -1.86 -13.43 8.67
CA PHE A 74 -1.95 -12.02 8.33
C PHE A 74 -3.36 -11.55 7.90
N ILE A 75 -4.40 -12.39 7.89
CA ILE A 75 -5.76 -11.92 7.56
C ILE A 75 -6.24 -10.85 8.56
N GLY A 76 -5.89 -10.97 9.84
CA GLY A 76 -6.12 -9.91 10.85
C GLY A 76 -5.30 -8.63 10.63
N TYR A 77 -4.28 -8.68 9.76
CA TYR A 77 -3.47 -7.53 9.38
C TYR A 77 -4.20 -6.59 8.40
N GLN A 78 -5.27 -7.05 7.73
CA GLN A 78 -6.03 -6.19 6.81
C GLN A 78 -6.69 -5.01 7.54
N GLU A 79 -7.29 -5.24 8.71
CA GLU A 79 -7.86 -4.15 9.52
C GLU A 79 -6.78 -3.21 10.05
N GLY A 80 -5.67 -3.77 10.58
CA GLY A 80 -4.52 -2.97 11.01
C GLY A 80 -3.90 -2.15 9.89
N MET A 81 -3.94 -2.66 8.64
CA MET A 81 -3.50 -1.93 7.47
C MET A 81 -4.48 -0.87 6.99
N ARG A 82 -5.80 -1.11 7.07
CA ARG A 82 -6.81 -0.06 6.84
C ARG A 82 -6.61 1.08 7.83
N GLU A 83 -6.36 0.77 9.11
CA GLU A 83 -6.01 1.76 10.13
C GLU A 83 -4.69 2.48 9.82
N GLY A 84 -3.66 1.73 9.42
CA GLY A 84 -2.38 2.31 8.99
C GLY A 84 -2.53 3.24 7.77
N MET A 85 -3.36 2.85 6.80
CA MET A 85 -3.70 3.66 5.64
C MET A 85 -4.45 4.93 6.07
N ARG A 86 -5.45 4.83 6.95
CA ARG A 86 -6.17 5.97 7.51
C ARG A 86 -5.20 6.97 8.16
N LYS A 87 -4.32 6.50 9.05
CA LYS A 87 -3.29 7.35 9.67
C LYS A 87 -2.34 7.98 8.65
N GLY A 88 -1.99 7.24 7.60
CA GLY A 88 -1.17 7.74 6.50
C GLY A 88 -1.86 8.86 5.72
N LEU A 89 -3.14 8.67 5.39
CA LEU A 89 -3.99 9.67 4.75
C LEU A 89 -4.11 10.92 5.62
N GLU A 90 -4.43 10.78 6.90
CA GLU A 90 -4.54 11.91 7.84
C GLU A 90 -3.22 12.68 7.96
N ARG A 91 -2.08 11.98 8.04
CA ARG A 91 -0.76 12.61 8.09
C ARG A 91 -0.44 13.39 6.82
N ILE A 92 -0.69 12.82 5.65
CA ILE A 92 -0.40 13.48 4.36
C ILE A 92 -1.39 14.63 4.13
N GLY A 93 -2.68 14.40 4.37
CA GLY A 93 -3.73 15.41 4.29
C GLY A 93 -3.45 16.59 5.22
N GLY A 94 -3.05 16.33 6.47
CA GLY A 94 -2.67 17.37 7.43
C GLY A 94 -1.43 18.17 7.02
N LYS A 95 -0.43 17.53 6.39
CA LYS A 95 0.75 18.23 5.85
C LYS A 95 0.42 19.11 4.64
N LEU A 96 -0.52 18.67 3.80
CA LEU A 96 -0.89 19.37 2.58
C LEU A 96 -2.06 20.35 2.77
N GLY A 97 -2.79 20.26 3.89
CA GLY A 97 -4.02 21.01 4.13
C GLY A 97 -5.17 20.57 3.24
N CYS A 98 -5.27 19.27 2.91
CA CYS A 98 -6.22 18.74 1.94
C CYS A 98 -7.13 17.65 2.55
N ALA A 99 -8.32 17.48 1.97
CA ALA A 99 -9.23 16.41 2.32
C ALA A 99 -8.68 15.04 1.92
N THR A 100 -8.99 14.01 2.70
CA THR A 100 -8.65 12.62 2.41
C THR A 100 -9.81 11.69 2.71
N ARG A 101 -9.90 10.57 2.00
CA ARG A 101 -10.88 9.50 2.26
C ARG A 101 -10.27 8.13 2.00
N LEU A 102 -10.69 7.12 2.75
CA LEU A 102 -10.35 5.73 2.48
C LEU A 102 -11.23 5.20 1.34
N GLU A 103 -10.70 4.34 0.49
CA GLU A 103 -11.52 3.53 -0.43
C GLU A 103 -11.88 2.21 0.27
N ASP A 104 -13.14 1.81 0.18
CA ASP A 104 -13.66 0.59 0.82
C ASP A 104 -13.22 -0.70 0.11
#